data_AF-A0A9D6EMS9-F1
#
_entry.id   AF-A0A9D6EMS9-F1
#
_cell.length_a   1.000
_cell.length_b   1.000
_cell.length_c   1.000
_cell.angle_alpha   90.00
_cell.angle_beta   90.00
_cell.angle_gamma   90.00
#
_symmetry.space_group_name_H-M   'P 1'
#
loop_
_entity.id
_entity.type
_entity.pdbx_description
1 polymer ?
#
loop_
_entity_poly.entity_id
_entity_poly.type
_entity_poly.pdbx_seq_one_letter_code
_entity_poly.pdbx_strand_id
1 'polypeptide(L)' 'MIGPLTDASGVVFTAQTAPRRIVSLIPSVTETLFSLGLGEAIVGITTF' A
#
# COMPACT_ATOMS: atom_id res chain seq x y z
N MET A 1 -3.84 -9.46 -14.07
CA MET A 1 -4.99 -9.20 -13.18
C MET A 1 -4.60 -9.68 -11.79
N ILE A 2 -4.61 -8.81 -10.79
CA ILE A 2 -4.43 -9.22 -9.39
C ILE A 2 -5.80 -9.73 -8.93
N GLY A 3 -5.84 -10.97 -8.43
CA GLY A 3 -7.05 -11.57 -7.90
C GLY A 3 -7.61 -10.78 -6.71
N PRO A 4 -8.83 -11.10 -6.24
CA PRO A 4 -9.44 -10.41 -5.11
C PRO A 4 -8.55 -10.51 -3.86
N LEU A 5 -8.27 -9.36 -3.26
CA LEU A 5 -7.56 -9.23 -1.99
C LEU A 5 -8.53 -8.65 -0.97
N THR A 6 -8.56 -9.20 0.24
CA THR A 6 -9.38 -8.67 1.33
C THR A 6 -8.48 -7.96 2.33
N ASP A 7 -8.82 -6.71 2.66
CA ASP A 7 -8.07 -5.96 3.68
C ASP A 7 -8.49 -6.34 5.11
N ALA A 8 -7.83 -5.73 6.09
CA ALA A 8 -8.09 -5.98 7.51
C ALA A 8 -9.49 -5.52 7.98
N SER A 9 -10.17 -4.68 7.21
CA SER A 9 -11.54 -4.22 7.47
C SER A 9 -12.61 -5.11 6.81
N GLY A 10 -12.19 -6.12 6.03
CA GLY A 10 -13.08 -7.00 5.29
C GLY A 10 -13.49 -6.46 3.91
N VAL A 11 -12.90 -5.36 3.45
CA VAL A 11 -13.19 -4.80 2.12
C VAL A 11 -12.44 -5.59 1.06
N VAL A 12 -13.16 -5.97 0.01
CA VAL A 12 -12.60 -6.67 -1.15
C VAL A 12 -12.09 -5.65 -2.17
N PHE A 13 -10.80 -5.73 -2.47
CA PHE A 13 -10.12 -4.94 -3.47
C PHE A 13 -9.73 -5.79 -4.68
N THR A 14 -9.94 -5.26 -5.88
CA THR A 14 -9.50 -5.88 -7.13
C THR A 14 -8.75 -4.85 -7.98
N ALA A 15 -7.67 -5.28 -8.63
CA ALA A 15 -6.87 -4.42 -9.49
C ALA A 15 -6.49 -5.13 -10.77
N GLN A 16 -6.59 -4.42 -11.90
CA GLN A 16 -6.19 -4.96 -13.20
C GLN A 16 -4.66 -5.12 -13.28
N THR A 17 -3.92 -4.17 -12.69
CA THR A 17 -2.46 -4.09 -12.71
C THR A 17 -1.89 -3.82 -11.31
N ALA A 18 -0.59 -4.08 -11.13
CA ALA A 18 0.12 -3.71 -9.92
C ALA A 18 0.11 -2.18 -9.70
N PRO A 19 -0.14 -1.71 -8.45
CA PRO A 19 -0.03 -0.29 -8.12
C PRO A 19 1.37 0.24 -8.38
N ARG A 20 1.47 1.48 -8.87
CA ARG A 20 2.76 2.16 -9.16
C ARG A 20 3.06 3.33 -8.23
N ARG A 21 2.08 3.74 -7.42
CA ARG A 21 2.15 4.85 -6.48
C ARG A 21 1.42 4.47 -5.21
N ILE A 22 2.00 4.78 -4.07
CA ILE A 22 1.51 4.41 -2.74
C ILE A 22 1.38 5.68 -1.89
N VAL A 23 0.24 5.83 -1.23
CA VAL A 23 0.06 6.79 -0.14
C VAL A 23 -0.06 5.98 1.15
N SER A 24 0.82 6.22 2.12
CA SER A 24 0.83 5.51 3.40
C SER A 24 0.29 6.37 4.53
N LEU A 25 -0.72 5.87 5.22
CA LEU A 25 -1.42 6.60 6.29
C LEU A 25 -1.10 6.09 7.70
N ILE A 26 -0.22 5.09 7.82
CA ILE A 26 0.10 4.44 9.10
C ILE A 26 1.63 4.35 9.21
N PRO A 27 2.26 4.91 10.25
CA PRO A 27 3.72 4.92 10.39
C PRO A 27 4.36 3.53 10.29
N SER A 28 3.82 2.54 10.99
CA SER A 28 4.33 1.15 10.96
C SER A 28 4.19 0.49 9.57
N VAL A 29 3.16 0.85 8.81
CA VAL A 29 3.00 0.39 7.42
C VAL A 29 4.04 1.06 6.52
N THR A 30 4.32 2.35 6.73
CA THR A 30 5.39 3.06 6.01
C THR A 30 6.75 2.37 6.22
N GLU A 31 7.11 2.04 7.46
CA GLU A 31 8.36 1.32 7.78
C GLU A 31 8.43 -0.05 7.11
N THR A 32 7.30 -0.77 7.10
CA THR A 32 7.19 -2.06 6.39
C THR A 32 7.45 -1.90 4.90
N LEU A 33 6.87 -0.88 4.26
CA LEU A 33 7.07 -0.60 2.83
C LEU A 33 8.53 -0.28 2.51
N PHE A 34 9.23 0.49 3.35
CA PHE A 34 10.66 0.74 3.19
C PHE A 34 11.48 -0.54 3.34
N SER A 35 11.15 -1.39 4.32
CA SER A 35 11.80 -2.69 4.53
C SER A 35 11.64 -3.63 3.32
N LEU A 36 10.54 -3.49 2.58
CA LEU A 36 10.26 -4.22 1.34
C LEU A 36 10.91 -3.59 0.09
N GLY A 37 11.66 -2.49 0.22
CA GLY A 37 12.29 -1.80 -0.91
C GLY A 37 11.32 -0.98 -1.77
N LEU A 38 10.11 -0.68 -1.26
CA LEU A 38 9.07 0.05 -2.00
C LEU A 38 9.10 1.57 -1.78
N GLY A 39 10.16 2.10 -1.15
CA GLY A 39 10.28 3.52 -0.82
C GLY A 39 10.09 4.45 -2.03
N GLU A 40 10.66 4.10 -3.18
CA GLU A 40 10.54 4.87 -4.44
C GLU A 40 9.09 4.96 -4.97
N ALA A 41 8.21 4.03 -4.58
CA ALA A 41 6.81 4.06 -4.98
C ALA A 41 5.93 4.92 -4.05
N ILE A 42 6.46 5.37 -2.90
CA ILE A 42 5.71 6.18 -1.95
C ILE A 42 5.66 7.63 -2.43
N VAL A 43 4.47 8.14 -2.70
CA VAL A 43 4.24 9.52 -3.17
C VAL A 43 3.61 10.42 -2.10
N GLY A 44 3.30 9.87 -0.93
CA GLY A 44 2.78 10.62 0.21
C GLY A 44 2.76 9.80 1.49
N ILE A 45 3.00 10.46 2.61
CA ILE A 45 2.89 9.92 3.97
C ILE A 45 2.00 10.83 4.82
N THR A 46 1.29 10.26 5.78
CA THR A 46 0.63 11.06 6.83
C THR A 46 1.66 11.70 7.77
N THR A 47 1.31 12.82 8.39
CA THR A 47 2.11 13.49 9.44
C THR A 47 1.38 13.59 10.78
N PHE A 48 0.21 12.95 10.89
CA PHE A 48 -0.65 12.96 12.07
C PHE A 48 -0.36 11.78 12.99
#